data_AF-A0A2D5G9M4-F1
#
_entry.id   AF-A0A2D5G9M4-F1
#
_cell.length_a   1.000
_cell.length_b   1.000
_cell.length_c   1.000
_cell.angle_alpha   90.00
_cell.angle_beta   90.00
_cell.angle_gamma   90.00
#
_symmetry.space_group_name_H-M   'P 1'
#
loop_
_entity.id
_entity.type
_entity.pdbx_description
1 polymer ?
#
loop_
_entity_poly.entity_id
_entity_poly.type
_entity_poly.pdbx_seq_one_letter_code
_entity_poly.pdbx_strand_id
1 'polypeptide(L)'
;MNLTKEQYKQALSSDGILKDGNIEMLAFIFYSDQCEATAPQIASALGYSDTAAPANSILGNLGKRIAKFHSMEAPERNRNKPCWWKIIAHGEQRSEGFVWWLKDNFVDALIELQLLDEGDGKLYPELVTGLPILNEGQVMTVSVNVFERNPIARKLCIQHYGASCVVCNFDFESRYGELGKGFIHVHHLKELSSIGKEYKIDPVADLRPVCPNCHAMLHQERPAITIERLREMIDSNT
;
A
#
# COMPACT_ATOMS: atom_id res chain seq x y z
N MET A 1 -26.62 14.33 -4.23
CA MET A 1 -25.70 14.99 -5.17
C MET A 1 -24.59 14.00 -5.47
N ASN A 2 -24.57 13.44 -6.69
CA ASN A 2 -23.66 12.35 -7.05
C ASN A 2 -22.76 12.84 -8.18
N LEU A 3 -21.45 12.75 -7.95
CA LEU A 3 -20.44 12.96 -9.00
C LEU A 3 -20.40 11.73 -9.89
N THR A 4 -19.96 11.87 -11.13
CA THR A 4 -19.67 10.73 -12.02
C THR A 4 -18.28 10.16 -11.72
N LYS A 5 -18.01 8.94 -12.19
CA LYS A 5 -16.67 8.32 -12.14
C LYS A 5 -15.59 9.25 -12.71
N GLU A 6 -15.83 9.82 -13.89
CA GLU A 6 -14.86 10.74 -14.52
C GLU A 6 -14.63 12.02 -13.72
N GLN A 7 -15.66 12.56 -13.07
CA GLN A 7 -15.50 13.70 -12.16
C GLN A 7 -14.66 13.34 -10.93
N TYR A 8 -14.81 12.12 -10.38
CA TYR A 8 -13.93 11.67 -9.32
C TYR A 8 -12.50 11.52 -9.81
N LYS A 9 -12.27 10.92 -10.98
CA LYS A 9 -10.92 10.78 -11.56
C LYS A 9 -10.23 12.12 -11.73
N GLN A 10 -10.91 13.11 -12.31
CA GLN A 10 -10.39 14.47 -12.46
C GLN A 10 -9.96 15.08 -11.13
N ALA A 11 -10.78 14.93 -10.08
CA ALA A 11 -10.43 15.42 -8.75
C ALA A 11 -9.24 14.63 -8.16
N LEU A 12 -9.29 13.30 -8.16
CA LEU A 12 -8.28 12.44 -7.55
C LEU A 12 -6.90 12.57 -8.20
N SER A 13 -6.85 12.86 -9.50
CA SER A 13 -5.60 13.13 -10.24
C SER A 13 -5.07 14.56 -10.05
N SER A 14 -5.78 15.43 -9.33
CA SER A 14 -5.37 16.82 -9.12
C SER A 14 -4.58 17.00 -7.83
N ASP A 15 -3.55 17.84 -7.89
CA ASP A 15 -2.65 18.11 -6.76
C ASP A 15 -3.42 18.59 -5.52
N GLY A 16 -3.06 18.02 -4.36
CA GLY A 16 -3.59 18.40 -3.06
C GLY A 16 -4.99 17.86 -2.74
N ILE A 17 -5.62 17.10 -3.64
CA ILE A 17 -6.88 16.39 -3.36
C ILE A 17 -6.63 15.16 -2.50
N LEU A 18 -5.69 14.30 -2.88
CA LEU A 18 -5.21 13.21 -2.03
C LEU A 18 -4.09 13.72 -1.12
N LYS A 19 -4.15 13.34 0.15
CA LYS A 19 -3.16 13.64 1.20
C LYS A 19 -2.86 12.36 1.98
N ASP A 20 -1.81 12.39 2.79
CA ASP A 20 -1.39 11.30 3.65
C ASP A 20 -2.55 10.70 4.44
N GLY A 21 -2.64 9.36 4.47
CA GLY A 21 -3.70 8.62 5.16
C GLY A 21 -4.99 8.47 4.35
N ASN A 22 -5.15 9.13 3.19
CA ASN A 22 -6.36 8.99 2.39
C ASN A 22 -6.45 7.63 1.72
N ILE A 23 -5.40 7.19 1.02
CA ILE A 23 -5.44 5.90 0.32
C ILE A 23 -5.52 4.75 1.31
N GLU A 24 -4.80 4.83 2.42
CA GLU A 24 -4.82 3.83 3.49
C GLU A 24 -6.21 3.69 4.10
N MET A 25 -6.90 4.80 4.35
CA MET A 25 -8.28 4.79 4.85
C MET A 25 -9.26 4.22 3.83
N LEU A 26 -9.15 4.62 2.55
CA LEU A 26 -10.04 4.14 1.49
C LEU A 26 -9.83 2.65 1.22
N ALA A 27 -8.58 2.20 1.18
CA ALA A 27 -8.19 0.81 1.06
C ALA A 27 -8.74 0.00 2.24
N PHE A 28 -8.64 0.50 3.48
CA PHE A 28 -9.19 -0.20 4.63
C PHE A 28 -10.70 -0.44 4.48
N ILE A 29 -11.47 0.57 4.08
CA ILE A 29 -12.93 0.41 3.87
C ILE A 29 -13.18 -0.58 2.73
N PHE A 30 -12.49 -0.42 1.61
CA PHE A 30 -12.70 -1.23 0.40
C PHE A 30 -12.36 -2.72 0.61
N TYR A 31 -11.29 -3.03 1.34
CA TYR A 31 -10.86 -4.40 1.61
C TYR A 31 -11.44 -5.00 2.91
N SER A 32 -12.28 -4.26 3.64
CA SER A 32 -12.99 -4.79 4.81
C SER A 32 -14.11 -5.76 4.37
N ASP A 33 -14.57 -6.60 5.31
CA ASP A 33 -15.71 -7.48 5.05
C ASP A 33 -16.91 -6.65 4.55
N GLN A 34 -17.58 -7.14 3.50
CA GLN A 34 -18.69 -6.46 2.82
C GLN A 34 -18.37 -5.04 2.28
N CYS A 35 -17.09 -4.69 2.15
CA CYS A 35 -16.61 -3.36 1.76
C CYS A 35 -17.07 -2.24 2.73
N GLU A 36 -17.19 -2.59 4.01
CA GLU A 36 -17.76 -1.75 5.06
C GLU A 36 -16.83 -1.61 6.28
N ALA A 37 -16.75 -0.41 6.88
CA ALA A 37 -15.99 -0.21 8.10
C ALA A 37 -16.52 0.94 8.98
N THR A 38 -16.33 0.79 10.29
CA THR A 38 -16.61 1.84 11.28
C THR A 38 -15.38 2.71 11.56
N ALA A 39 -15.60 3.94 12.02
CA ALA A 39 -14.51 4.84 12.40
C ALA A 39 -13.57 4.26 13.49
N PRO A 40 -14.06 3.56 14.53
CA PRO A 40 -13.21 2.86 15.48
C PRO A 40 -12.36 1.74 14.87
N GLN A 41 -12.93 0.94 13.96
CA GLN A 41 -12.16 -0.11 13.25
C GLN A 41 -11.01 0.50 12.46
N ILE A 42 -11.30 1.58 11.70
CA ILE A 42 -10.28 2.32 10.93
C ILE A 42 -9.22 2.91 11.86
N ALA A 43 -9.63 3.53 12.97
CA ALA A 43 -8.70 4.15 13.91
C ALA A 43 -7.77 3.13 14.59
N SER A 44 -8.32 2.00 14.99
CA SER A 44 -7.55 0.88 15.54
C SER A 44 -6.55 0.34 14.51
N ALA A 45 -6.99 0.10 13.27
CA ALA A 45 -6.15 -0.51 12.23
C ALA A 45 -5.04 0.40 11.71
N LEU A 46 -5.29 1.70 11.60
CA LEU A 46 -4.32 2.67 11.07
C LEU A 46 -3.44 3.28 12.17
N GLY A 47 -3.52 2.77 13.40
CA GLY A 47 -2.71 3.26 14.52
C GLY A 47 -3.01 4.72 14.89
N TYR A 48 -4.23 5.19 14.62
CA TYR A 48 -4.66 6.48 15.13
C TYR A 48 -4.80 6.42 16.64
N SER A 49 -4.78 7.58 17.31
CA SER A 49 -5.01 7.72 18.76
C SER A 49 -6.21 6.87 19.25
N ASP A 50 -6.37 6.70 20.57
CA ASP A 50 -7.49 6.01 21.23
C ASP A 50 -8.91 6.54 20.89
N THR A 51 -9.03 7.50 19.97
CA THR A 51 -10.27 8.10 19.50
C THR A 51 -10.47 7.87 18.00
N ALA A 52 -11.73 7.72 17.59
CA ALA A 52 -12.12 7.64 16.18
C ALA A 52 -12.07 9.00 15.45
N ALA A 53 -11.64 10.08 16.11
CA ALA A 53 -11.66 11.44 15.55
C ALA A 53 -10.77 11.61 14.31
N PRO A 54 -9.56 11.02 14.23
CA PRO A 54 -8.72 11.11 13.04
C PRO A 54 -9.36 10.45 11.81
N ALA A 55 -9.92 9.25 11.96
CA ALA A 55 -10.63 8.57 10.86
C ALA A 55 -11.79 9.42 10.31
N ASN A 56 -12.65 9.94 11.20
CA ASN A 56 -13.74 10.84 10.82
C ASN A 56 -13.25 12.09 10.05
N SER A 57 -12.13 12.67 10.50
CA SER A 57 -11.54 13.86 9.91
C SER A 57 -11.00 13.59 8.49
N ILE A 58 -10.32 12.46 8.28
CA ILE A 58 -9.70 12.10 7.00
C ILE A 58 -10.77 11.94 5.90
N LEU A 59 -11.81 11.13 6.14
CA LEU A 59 -12.89 10.91 5.17
C LEU A 59 -13.66 12.19 4.87
N GLY A 60 -14.00 12.95 5.93
CA GLY A 60 -14.70 14.21 5.78
C GLY A 60 -13.90 15.26 5.01
N ASN A 61 -12.60 15.40 5.30
CA ASN A 61 -11.75 16.36 4.62
C ASN A 61 -11.50 15.99 3.16
N LEU A 62 -11.38 14.70 2.82
CA LEU A 62 -11.29 14.27 1.43
C LEU A 62 -12.56 14.63 0.66
N GLY A 63 -13.73 14.28 1.19
CA GLY A 63 -15.02 14.66 0.60
C GLY A 63 -15.17 16.18 0.42
N LYS A 64 -14.66 16.97 1.38
CA LYS A 64 -14.66 18.45 1.32
C LYS A 64 -13.78 18.97 0.19
N ARG A 65 -12.60 18.40 -0.01
CA ARG A 65 -11.68 18.81 -1.08
C ARG A 65 -12.24 18.48 -2.47
N ILE A 66 -12.81 17.28 -2.63
CA ILE A 66 -13.47 16.87 -3.87
C ILE A 66 -14.68 17.77 -4.17
N ALA A 67 -15.51 18.07 -3.17
CA ALA A 67 -16.64 19.00 -3.36
C ALA A 67 -16.17 20.39 -3.79
N LYS A 68 -15.13 20.93 -3.14
CA LYS A 68 -14.56 22.24 -3.51
C LYS A 68 -13.99 22.26 -4.92
N PHE A 69 -13.31 21.18 -5.34
CA PHE A 69 -12.77 21.06 -6.69
C PHE A 69 -13.88 21.21 -7.76
N HIS A 70 -15.04 20.62 -7.50
CA HIS A 70 -16.22 20.71 -8.37
C HIS A 70 -17.15 21.89 -8.06
N SER A 71 -16.72 22.85 -7.22
CA SER A 71 -17.52 24.00 -6.78
C SER A 71 -18.90 23.62 -6.20
N MET A 72 -18.96 22.50 -5.48
CA MET A 72 -20.19 21.95 -4.90
C MET A 72 -20.46 22.49 -3.49
N GLU A 73 -21.73 22.63 -3.15
CA GLU A 73 -22.16 22.97 -1.80
C GLU A 73 -22.11 21.77 -0.83
N ALA A 74 -22.10 22.07 0.47
CA ALA A 74 -22.04 21.04 1.49
C ALA A 74 -23.30 20.18 1.52
N PRO A 75 -23.18 18.84 1.59
CA PRO A 75 -24.33 17.99 1.88
C PRO A 75 -24.88 18.35 3.27
N GLU A 76 -26.14 18.77 3.35
CA GLU A 76 -26.75 19.11 4.63
C GLU A 76 -26.91 17.87 5.54
N ARG A 77 -26.71 18.10 6.84
CA ARG A 77 -27.14 17.22 7.94
C ARG A 77 -27.93 18.09 8.92
N ASN A 78 -28.89 17.49 9.62
CA ASN A 78 -29.64 18.12 10.71
C ASN A 78 -28.71 18.95 11.62
N ARG A 79 -29.05 20.25 11.79
CA ARG A 79 -28.34 21.29 12.58
C ARG A 79 -27.02 21.84 11.99
N ASN A 80 -27.05 22.42 10.79
CA ASN A 80 -26.01 23.34 10.26
C ASN A 80 -24.56 22.82 10.24
N LYS A 81 -24.32 21.50 10.33
CA LYS A 81 -22.97 20.92 10.23
C LYS A 81 -22.80 20.24 8.87
N PRO A 82 -21.82 20.66 8.06
CA PRO A 82 -21.64 20.10 6.73
C PRO A 82 -21.17 18.64 6.83
N CYS A 83 -21.76 17.77 6.00
CA CYS A 83 -21.54 16.32 6.05
C CYS A 83 -20.73 15.85 4.84
N TRP A 84 -19.46 16.25 4.80
CA TRP A 84 -18.61 16.12 3.60
C TRP A 84 -18.29 14.69 3.19
N TRP A 85 -18.27 13.72 4.11
CA TRP A 85 -18.02 12.31 3.77
C TRP A 85 -19.08 11.73 2.82
N LYS A 86 -20.31 12.28 2.82
CA LYS A 86 -21.40 11.89 1.89
C LYS A 86 -21.05 12.10 0.41
N ILE A 87 -20.00 12.87 0.13
CA ILE A 87 -19.49 13.03 -1.23
C ILE A 87 -18.92 11.71 -1.74
N ILE A 88 -18.24 10.92 -0.91
CA ILE A 88 -17.47 9.74 -1.33
C ILE A 88 -17.97 8.41 -0.75
N ALA A 89 -18.77 8.47 0.31
CA ALA A 89 -19.23 7.28 1.03
C ALA A 89 -20.72 7.36 1.37
N HIS A 90 -21.33 6.20 1.54
CA HIS A 90 -22.57 5.97 2.24
C HIS A 90 -22.29 5.67 3.72
N GLY A 91 -23.32 5.68 4.56
CA GLY A 91 -23.17 5.22 5.93
C GLY A 91 -24.44 5.31 6.75
N GLU A 92 -24.52 4.46 7.76
CA GLU A 92 -25.69 4.31 8.63
C GLU A 92 -25.29 3.88 10.04
N GLN A 93 -26.22 4.07 10.99
CA GLN A 93 -26.05 3.65 12.37
C GLN A 93 -26.52 2.21 12.54
N ARG A 94 -25.62 1.31 12.94
CA ARG A 94 -25.91 -0.09 13.30
C ARG A 94 -25.59 -0.37 14.78
N SER A 95 -25.81 -1.62 15.22
CA SER A 95 -25.58 -2.06 16.60
C SER A 95 -24.14 -1.92 17.08
N GLU A 96 -23.20 -2.13 16.16
CA GLU A 96 -21.74 -2.12 16.34
C GLU A 96 -21.14 -0.72 16.17
N GLY A 97 -21.91 0.24 15.67
CA GLY A 97 -21.48 1.62 15.48
C GLY A 97 -21.99 2.25 14.18
N PHE A 98 -21.45 3.41 13.84
CA PHE A 98 -21.70 4.04 12.55
C PHE A 98 -20.77 3.43 11.49
N VAL A 99 -21.36 2.80 10.47
CA VAL A 99 -20.65 2.05 9.42
C VAL A 99 -20.62 2.86 8.12
N TRP A 100 -19.51 2.82 7.40
CA TRP A 100 -19.33 3.43 6.08
C TRP A 100 -19.01 2.38 5.01
N TRP A 101 -19.48 2.63 3.79
CA TRP A 101 -18.99 1.99 2.57
C TRP A 101 -18.81 3.04 1.47
N LEU A 102 -17.87 2.82 0.56
CA LEU A 102 -17.58 3.75 -0.53
C LEU A 102 -18.67 3.68 -1.61
N LYS A 103 -18.87 4.77 -2.34
CA LYS A 103 -19.78 4.76 -3.50
C LYS A 103 -19.14 4.02 -4.68
N ASP A 104 -19.94 3.25 -5.43
CA ASP A 104 -19.46 2.43 -6.55
C ASP A 104 -18.69 3.25 -7.59
N ASN A 105 -19.26 4.35 -8.06
CA ASN A 105 -18.63 5.26 -9.01
C ASN A 105 -17.33 5.93 -8.49
N PHE A 106 -17.15 6.00 -7.18
CA PHE A 106 -15.91 6.48 -6.56
C PHE A 106 -14.88 5.36 -6.47
N VAL A 107 -15.31 4.13 -6.17
CA VAL A 107 -14.48 2.92 -6.19
C VAL A 107 -13.95 2.64 -7.60
N ASP A 108 -14.81 2.67 -8.62
CA ASP A 108 -14.41 2.51 -10.03
C ASP A 108 -13.34 3.52 -10.44
N ALA A 109 -13.44 4.76 -9.95
CA ALA A 109 -12.47 5.81 -10.21
C ALA A 109 -11.11 5.52 -9.54
N LEU A 110 -11.12 4.94 -8.33
CA LEU A 110 -9.89 4.55 -7.62
C LEU A 110 -9.19 3.39 -8.32
N ILE A 111 -9.95 2.40 -8.79
CA ILE A 111 -9.43 1.22 -9.51
C ILE A 111 -8.83 1.64 -10.86
N GLU A 112 -9.53 2.45 -11.65
CA GLU A 112 -8.99 2.92 -12.94
C GLU A 112 -7.73 3.79 -12.80
N LEU A 113 -7.59 4.49 -11.68
CA LEU A 113 -6.39 5.26 -11.35
C LEU A 113 -5.29 4.40 -10.70
N GLN A 114 -5.50 3.09 -10.54
CA GLN A 114 -4.58 2.15 -9.88
C GLN A 114 -4.25 2.56 -8.44
N LEU A 115 -5.19 3.26 -7.78
CA LEU A 115 -5.12 3.63 -6.37
C LEU A 115 -5.66 2.50 -5.47
N LEU A 116 -6.50 1.64 -6.04
CA LEU A 116 -6.98 0.37 -5.48
C LEU A 116 -6.93 -0.70 -6.58
N ASP A 117 -6.99 -1.97 -6.22
CA ASP A 117 -7.01 -3.10 -7.14
C ASP A 117 -8.18 -4.04 -6.81
N GLU A 118 -8.87 -4.55 -7.83
CA GLU A 118 -9.91 -5.58 -7.69
C GLU A 118 -9.31 -6.97 -7.40
N GLY A 119 -7.99 -7.13 -7.55
CA GLY A 119 -7.25 -8.37 -7.33
C GLY A 119 -7.26 -8.87 -5.88
N ASP A 120 -7.82 -10.07 -5.70
CA ASP A 120 -7.66 -11.13 -4.67
C ASP A 120 -7.08 -10.83 -3.26
N GLY A 121 -7.15 -9.61 -2.74
CA GLY A 121 -6.89 -9.28 -1.33
C GLY A 121 -5.44 -9.54 -0.86
N LYS A 122 -4.46 -9.56 -1.75
CA LYS A 122 -3.05 -9.82 -1.39
C LYS A 122 -2.30 -8.55 -1.00
N LEU A 123 -2.16 -8.31 0.31
CA LEU A 123 -1.19 -7.37 0.88
C LEU A 123 0.26 -7.89 0.70
N TYR A 124 1.20 -6.98 0.40
CA TYR A 124 2.63 -7.32 0.35
C TYR A 124 3.26 -7.32 1.77
N PRO A 125 3.84 -8.45 2.24
CA PRO A 125 4.23 -8.69 3.65
C PRO A 125 5.37 -7.87 4.25
N GLU A 126 6.04 -7.00 3.49
CA GLU A 126 7.11 -6.17 4.08
C GLU A 126 6.55 -5.26 5.18
N LEU A 127 5.24 -4.99 5.15
CA LEU A 127 4.51 -4.14 6.08
C LEU A 127 4.40 -4.70 7.51
N VAL A 128 4.80 -5.95 7.82
CA VAL A 128 4.34 -6.69 9.03
C VAL A 128 5.38 -7.13 10.07
N THR A 129 5.70 -6.28 11.06
CA THR A 129 6.40 -6.67 12.30
C THR A 129 5.56 -6.57 13.59
N GLY A 130 5.33 -7.71 14.27
CA GLY A 130 4.91 -7.85 15.69
C GLY A 130 4.10 -9.13 16.02
N LEU A 131 4.73 -10.18 16.59
CA LEU A 131 4.16 -11.50 16.99
C LEU A 131 3.70 -11.55 18.49
N PRO A 132 2.97 -12.58 18.99
CA PRO A 132 1.82 -13.29 18.40
C PRO A 132 0.60 -13.38 19.36
N ILE A 133 -0.61 -13.42 18.82
CA ILE A 133 -1.77 -14.08 19.45
C ILE A 133 -2.09 -15.29 18.57
N LEU A 134 -2.11 -16.50 19.15
CA LEU A 134 -2.32 -17.74 18.41
C LEU A 134 -3.81 -17.94 18.06
N ASN A 135 -4.25 -17.29 16.99
CA ASN A 135 -5.50 -17.59 16.28
C ASN A 135 -5.19 -17.80 14.78
N GLU A 136 -5.72 -18.86 14.19
CA GLU A 136 -5.56 -19.16 12.75
C GLU A 136 -6.63 -18.41 11.94
N GLY A 137 -6.26 -17.71 10.85
CA GLY A 137 -7.21 -16.96 10.00
C GLY A 137 -7.58 -15.54 10.50
N GLN A 138 -6.87 -15.01 11.49
CA GLN A 138 -7.06 -13.64 11.98
C GLN A 138 -6.32 -12.63 11.08
N VAL A 139 -7.06 -11.66 10.51
CA VAL A 139 -6.46 -10.59 9.71
C VAL A 139 -5.72 -9.62 10.62
N MET A 140 -4.39 -9.55 10.48
CA MET A 140 -3.53 -8.57 11.15
C MET A 140 -3.02 -7.55 10.14
N THR A 141 -3.11 -6.26 10.48
CA THR A 141 -2.53 -5.17 9.68
C THR A 141 -1.27 -4.70 10.33
N VAL A 142 -0.26 -4.39 9.54
CA VAL A 142 0.95 -3.77 10.04
C VAL A 142 1.47 -2.75 9.04
N SER A 143 2.35 -1.88 9.49
CA SER A 143 2.88 -0.70 8.81
C SER A 143 4.29 -0.91 8.21
N VAL A 144 4.45 -0.80 6.88
CA VAL A 144 5.70 -0.35 6.24
C VAL A 144 5.52 0.91 5.43
N ASN A 145 6.52 1.75 5.60
CA ASN A 145 6.91 2.80 4.68
C ASN A 145 7.23 2.19 3.31
N VAL A 146 6.44 2.52 2.29
CA VAL A 146 6.72 2.18 0.90
C VAL A 146 7.62 3.28 0.34
N PHE A 147 8.91 2.98 0.19
CA PHE A 147 9.80 3.82 -0.61
C PHE A 147 9.43 3.63 -2.09
N GLU A 148 9.26 4.74 -2.82
CA GLU A 148 8.97 4.72 -4.25
C GLU A 148 10.06 3.95 -5.01
N ARG A 149 9.74 2.75 -5.51
CA ARG A 149 10.65 1.90 -6.27
C ARG A 149 10.57 2.33 -7.74
N ASN A 150 11.64 2.90 -8.30
CA ASN A 150 11.68 3.29 -9.70
C ASN A 150 11.65 2.04 -10.62
N PRO A 151 10.56 1.79 -11.39
CA PRO A 151 10.43 0.59 -12.22
C PRO A 151 11.46 0.54 -13.35
N ILE A 152 11.96 1.70 -13.80
CA ILE A 152 13.03 1.81 -14.80
C ILE A 152 14.34 1.30 -14.20
N ALA A 153 14.66 1.68 -12.95
CA ALA A 153 15.86 1.20 -12.28
C ALA A 153 15.84 -0.33 -12.09
N ARG A 154 14.69 -0.90 -11.69
CA ARG A 154 14.51 -2.36 -11.65
C ARG A 154 14.77 -3.00 -13.01
N LYS A 155 14.15 -2.47 -14.07
CA LYS A 155 14.30 -3.00 -15.43
C LYS A 155 15.74 -2.95 -15.90
N LEU A 156 16.44 -1.84 -15.68
CA LEU A 156 17.85 -1.67 -16.05
C LEU A 156 18.77 -2.61 -15.27
N CYS A 157 18.52 -2.81 -13.97
CA CYS A 157 19.25 -3.80 -13.15
C CYS A 157 19.12 -5.21 -13.74
N ILE A 158 17.89 -5.65 -14.04
CA ILE A 158 17.65 -6.99 -14.58
C ILE A 158 18.18 -7.13 -16.00
N GLN A 159 18.10 -6.09 -16.83
CA GLN A 159 18.70 -6.10 -18.16
C GLN A 159 20.22 -6.25 -18.10
N HIS A 160 20.87 -5.69 -17.09
CA HIS A 160 22.32 -5.77 -16.92
C HIS A 160 22.77 -7.11 -16.31
N TYR A 161 22.13 -7.55 -15.22
CA TYR A 161 22.55 -8.71 -14.43
C TYR A 161 21.82 -10.02 -14.77
N GLY A 162 20.71 -9.97 -15.49
CA GLY A 162 19.80 -11.10 -15.68
C GLY A 162 18.81 -11.28 -14.52
N ALA A 163 17.96 -12.32 -14.64
CA ALA A 163 16.92 -12.64 -13.68
C ALA A 163 17.27 -13.84 -12.76
N SER A 164 18.56 -14.11 -12.59
CA SER A 164 19.05 -15.16 -11.69
C SER A 164 19.52 -14.55 -10.37
N CYS A 165 19.26 -15.25 -9.26
CA CYS A 165 19.62 -14.78 -7.94
C CYS A 165 21.15 -14.69 -7.79
N VAL A 166 21.69 -13.52 -7.46
CA VAL A 166 23.13 -13.41 -7.25
C VAL A 166 23.59 -14.19 -6.02
N VAL A 167 22.77 -14.39 -5.00
CA VAL A 167 23.18 -15.11 -3.78
C VAL A 167 23.32 -16.61 -4.06
N CYS A 168 22.22 -17.27 -4.45
CA CYS A 168 22.17 -18.74 -4.53
C CYS A 168 22.09 -19.29 -5.97
N ASN A 169 22.23 -18.43 -6.99
CA ASN A 169 22.13 -18.78 -8.41
C ASN A 169 20.78 -19.38 -8.84
N PHE A 170 19.73 -19.28 -8.00
CA PHE A 170 18.40 -19.74 -8.36
C PHE A 170 17.82 -18.91 -9.50
N ASP A 171 17.34 -19.59 -10.52
CA ASP A 171 16.70 -18.99 -11.70
C ASP A 171 15.28 -19.54 -11.87
N PHE A 172 14.29 -18.66 -11.85
CA PHE A 172 12.89 -19.06 -11.87
C PHE A 172 12.48 -19.61 -13.24
N GLU A 173 12.98 -19.04 -14.33
CA GLU A 173 12.65 -19.50 -15.68
C GLU A 173 13.22 -20.90 -15.94
N SER A 174 14.46 -21.15 -15.52
CA SER A 174 15.09 -22.47 -15.61
C SER A 174 14.36 -23.53 -14.79
N ARG A 175 13.73 -23.16 -13.67
CA ARG A 175 13.07 -24.11 -12.75
C ARG A 175 11.58 -24.28 -13.02
N TYR A 176 10.90 -23.24 -13.48
CA TYR A 176 9.45 -23.20 -13.64
C TYR A 176 8.99 -22.91 -15.08
N GLY A 177 9.92 -22.76 -16.03
CA GLY A 177 9.62 -22.42 -17.42
C GLY A 177 9.07 -21.00 -17.57
N GLU A 178 8.19 -20.79 -18.53
CA GLU A 178 7.61 -19.48 -18.84
C GLU A 178 6.92 -18.80 -17.63
N LEU A 179 6.41 -19.58 -16.67
CA LEU A 179 5.82 -19.04 -15.43
C LEU A 179 6.83 -18.22 -14.62
N GLY A 180 8.11 -18.61 -14.65
CA GLY A 180 9.19 -17.96 -13.92
C GLY A 180 9.89 -16.83 -14.67
N LYS A 181 9.48 -16.54 -15.91
CA LYS A 181 10.18 -15.63 -16.81
C LYS A 181 10.24 -14.21 -16.28
N GLY A 182 11.46 -13.71 -16.07
CA GLY A 182 11.68 -12.37 -15.49
C GLY A 182 11.24 -12.22 -14.02
N PHE A 183 10.83 -13.31 -13.37
CA PHE A 183 10.43 -13.31 -11.97
C PHE A 183 11.68 -13.32 -11.08
N ILE A 184 12.00 -12.15 -10.53
CA ILE A 184 13.10 -11.95 -9.60
C ILE A 184 12.84 -10.69 -8.78
N HIS A 185 13.28 -10.66 -7.52
CA HIS A 185 13.29 -9.44 -6.71
C HIS A 185 14.57 -8.64 -6.98
N VAL A 186 14.55 -7.35 -6.67
CA VAL A 186 15.72 -6.48 -6.77
C VAL A 186 15.98 -5.86 -5.41
N HIS A 187 17.16 -6.17 -4.86
CA HIS A 187 17.61 -5.72 -3.55
C HIS A 187 18.49 -4.47 -3.70
N HIS A 188 18.35 -3.52 -2.77
CA HIS A 188 19.20 -2.34 -2.71
C HIS A 188 20.40 -2.61 -1.80
N LEU A 189 21.62 -2.45 -2.32
CA LEU A 189 22.86 -2.63 -1.57
C LEU A 189 23.08 -1.53 -0.52
N LYS A 190 22.43 -0.38 -0.70
CA LYS A 190 22.36 0.71 0.29
C LYS A 190 20.92 0.83 0.76
N GLU A 191 20.70 0.79 2.07
CA GLU A 191 19.35 0.92 2.62
C GLU A 191 18.78 2.32 2.35
N LEU A 192 17.64 2.40 1.65
CA LEU A 192 16.96 3.67 1.38
C LEU A 192 16.59 4.43 2.67
N SER A 193 16.34 3.71 3.77
CA SER A 193 16.11 4.27 5.11
C SER A 193 17.28 5.10 5.66
N SER A 194 18.51 4.82 5.22
CA SER A 194 19.70 5.57 5.62
C SER A 194 19.91 6.84 4.78
N ILE A 195 19.22 6.95 3.65
CA ILE A 195 19.35 8.05 2.68
C ILE A 195 18.13 8.96 2.84
N GLY A 196 18.10 9.76 3.91
CA GLY A 196 16.98 10.64 4.27
C GLY A 196 16.69 11.82 3.31
N LYS A 197 17.04 11.71 2.02
CA LYS A 197 16.83 12.71 0.94
C LYS A 197 16.63 12.00 -0.40
N GLU A 198 16.04 12.70 -1.38
CA GLU A 198 16.00 12.24 -2.78
C GLU A 198 17.40 11.78 -3.24
N TYR A 199 17.47 10.54 -3.74
CA TYR A 199 18.71 9.91 -4.19
C TYR A 199 18.57 9.46 -5.63
N LYS A 200 19.54 9.84 -6.47
CA LYS A 200 19.64 9.32 -7.82
C LYS A 200 20.19 7.90 -7.76
N ILE A 201 19.31 6.93 -7.98
CA ILE A 201 19.69 5.51 -8.00
C ILE A 201 20.53 5.15 -9.22
N ASP A 202 21.61 4.41 -9.01
CA ASP A 202 22.37 3.75 -10.06
C ASP A 202 21.92 2.27 -10.13
N PRO A 203 21.20 1.86 -11.18
CA PRO A 203 20.68 0.50 -11.32
C PRO A 203 21.74 -0.60 -11.35
N VAL A 204 22.99 -0.25 -11.64
CA VAL A 204 24.12 -1.18 -11.70
C VAL A 204 24.91 -1.12 -10.41
N ALA A 205 25.19 0.06 -9.86
CA ALA A 205 25.99 0.15 -8.64
C ALA A 205 25.20 -0.18 -7.36
N ASP A 206 23.91 0.12 -7.32
CA ASP A 206 23.13 0.10 -6.08
C ASP A 206 22.14 -1.09 -5.97
N LEU A 207 21.92 -1.84 -7.06
CA LEU A 207 20.87 -2.87 -7.12
C LEU A 207 21.42 -4.25 -7.49
N ARG A 208 20.85 -5.32 -6.93
CA ARG A 208 21.15 -6.70 -7.31
C ARG A 208 19.90 -7.57 -7.43
N PRO A 209 19.79 -8.43 -8.45
CA PRO A 209 18.70 -9.40 -8.53
C PRO A 209 18.89 -10.51 -7.49
N VAL A 210 17.85 -10.79 -6.70
CA VAL A 210 17.83 -11.83 -5.67
C VAL A 210 16.49 -12.58 -5.69
N CYS A 211 16.48 -13.87 -5.35
CA CYS A 211 15.21 -14.60 -5.20
C CYS A 211 14.46 -14.13 -3.94
N PRO A 212 13.13 -14.33 -3.85
CA PRO A 212 12.34 -13.95 -2.68
C PRO A 212 12.88 -14.50 -1.36
N ASN A 213 13.38 -15.74 -1.38
CA ASN A 213 13.93 -16.39 -0.18
C ASN A 213 15.21 -15.71 0.30
N CYS A 214 16.18 -15.49 -0.60
CA CYS A 214 17.41 -14.77 -0.25
C CYS A 214 17.12 -13.32 0.12
N HIS A 215 16.15 -12.66 -0.54
CA HIS A 215 15.75 -11.31 -0.18
C HIS A 215 15.24 -11.22 1.26
N ALA A 216 14.41 -12.17 1.68
CA ALA A 216 13.94 -12.26 3.05
C ALA A 216 15.08 -12.53 4.05
N MET A 217 16.09 -13.30 3.67
CA MET A 217 17.25 -13.60 4.52
C MET A 217 18.18 -12.39 4.68
N LEU A 218 18.43 -11.61 3.61
CA LEU A 218 19.21 -10.37 3.68
C LEU A 218 18.62 -9.38 4.69
N HIS A 219 17.28 -9.34 4.81
CA HIS A 219 16.54 -8.43 5.69
C HIS A 219 16.16 -9.02 7.06
N GLN A 220 16.70 -10.17 7.46
CA GLN A 220 16.53 -10.68 8.84
C GLN A 220 17.21 -9.79 9.88
N GLU A 221 18.24 -9.05 9.48
CA GLU A 221 18.94 -8.08 10.31
C GLU A 221 18.78 -6.66 9.77
N ARG A 222 18.96 -5.66 10.64
CA ARG A 222 19.04 -4.24 10.28
C ARG A 222 20.30 -3.64 10.90
N PRO A 223 21.24 -3.11 10.10
CA PRO A 223 21.21 -3.06 8.63
C PRO A 223 21.27 -4.45 7.97
N ALA A 224 20.78 -4.57 6.74
CA ALA A 224 20.71 -5.81 5.99
C ALA A 224 22.09 -6.51 5.89
N ILE A 225 22.07 -7.84 5.97
CA ILE A 225 23.25 -8.68 5.79
C ILE A 225 23.78 -8.48 4.36
N THR A 226 25.10 -8.47 4.17
CA THR A 226 25.67 -8.35 2.82
C THR A 226 25.43 -9.63 2.01
N ILE A 227 25.38 -9.49 0.69
CA ILE A 227 25.23 -10.62 -0.24
C ILE A 227 26.37 -11.61 -0.06
N GLU A 228 27.60 -11.12 0.10
CA GLU A 228 28.79 -11.93 0.32
C GLU A 228 28.66 -12.76 1.60
N ARG A 229 28.21 -12.12 2.69
CA ARG A 229 28.04 -12.81 3.97
C ARG A 229 26.96 -13.88 3.90
N LEU A 230 25.83 -13.59 3.25
CA LEU A 230 24.76 -14.57 3.09
C LEU A 230 25.19 -15.74 2.22
N ARG A 231 25.99 -15.49 1.17
CA ARG A 231 26.60 -16.58 0.37
C ARG A 231 27.49 -17.47 1.23
N GLU A 232 28.40 -16.90 2.00
CA GLU A 232 29.28 -17.67 2.90
C GLU A 232 28.49 -18.56 3.87
N MET A 233 27.37 -18.05 4.40
CA MET A 233 26.51 -18.82 5.31
C MET A 233 25.83 -20.00 4.60
N ILE A 234 25.41 -19.83 3.34
CA ILE A 234 24.83 -20.92 2.55
C ILE A 234 25.91 -21.97 2.23
N ASP A 235 27.08 -21.51 1.77
CA ASP A 235 28.19 -22.38 1.38
C ASP A 235 28.77 -23.16 2.57
N SER A 236 28.74 -22.58 3.79
CA SER A 236 29.22 -23.26 5.01
C SER A 236 28.26 -24.32 5.57
N ASN A 237 27.00 -24.32 5.11
CA ASN A 237 25.95 -25.25 5.57
C ASN A 237 25.57 -26.30 4.51
N THR A 238 26.26 -26.30 3.36
CA THR A 238 26.05 -27.21 2.24
C THR A 238 27.24 -28.15 2.08
#